data_AF-C5CD36-F1
#
_entry.id   AF-C5CD36-F1
#
_cell.length_a   1.000
_cell.length_b   1.000
_cell.length_c   1.000
_cell.angle_alpha   90.00
_cell.angle_beta   90.00
_cell.angle_gamma   90.00
#
_symmetry.space_group_name_H-M   'P 1'
#
loop_
_entity.id
_entity.type
_entity.pdbx_description
1 polymer ?
#
loop_
_entity_poly.entity_id
_entity_poly.type
_entity_poly.pdbx_seq_one_letter_code
_entity_poly.pdbx_strand_id
1 'polypeptide(L)'
;MRKITALFFILVVLFASVLLGSEMTTKEGTDTLTISSKTFTIVLNTRLGVLDDIRINVDRKVVDIYTYYPEDPDGYNVYGSNGELIPISFSYEEDENGNILVYFFYDSGTKTFVVKNDPYYDFDIILSFSEEITAVSVPYISEINQKVHPNFFITYAKPDKQKTVCISYSEEGRFDVKRFYPNSGRATISAFAGPVKLIHISEAFPEIYEEIKKDLEEFGAIGFTSYIFHGLVAFLYWLYKLTKSFGWAIILFTIVVRLVLYPLYHLQTKSMIQMRAVQPEIEKIKKKYKDPQKQQQALTKLYREKNINPATGCLTLLIQLPVFFVLYAVIRYFGEMFAYSPKFLIWSDLSTGGFVINLPFIIITILAGFYMSLFTSQDPRAARQGMIFNVMFPFLFYSFPSGLFLYYTTNTVIQMLITIYVYRKFGIKKLTVREVLGLPPKPVK
;
A
#
# COMPACT_ATOMS: atom_id res chain seq x y z
N MET A 1 35.29 -3.20 -9.68
CA MET A 1 34.50 -2.74 -8.51
C MET A 1 34.03 -1.29 -8.61
N ARG A 2 34.82 -0.35 -9.16
CA ARG A 2 34.39 1.05 -9.38
C ARG A 2 33.32 1.28 -10.46
N LYS A 3 33.12 0.33 -11.40
CA LYS A 3 32.13 0.47 -12.50
C LYS A 3 30.68 0.09 -12.15
N ILE A 4 30.45 -0.65 -11.05
CA ILE A 4 29.11 -1.16 -10.69
C ILE A 4 28.39 -0.17 -9.74
N THR A 5 29.13 0.58 -8.93
CA THR A 5 28.58 1.65 -8.08
C THR A 5 28.27 2.92 -8.87
N ALA A 6 28.98 3.19 -9.97
CA ALA A 6 28.71 4.33 -10.85
C ALA A 6 27.45 4.14 -11.71
N LEU A 7 27.16 2.90 -12.15
CA LEU A 7 25.97 2.60 -12.95
C LEU A 7 24.67 2.71 -12.14
N PHE A 8 24.75 2.45 -10.83
CA PHE A 8 23.61 2.58 -9.91
C PHE A 8 23.30 4.04 -9.58
N PHE A 9 24.29 4.93 -9.59
CA PHE A 9 24.08 6.37 -9.34
C PHE A 9 23.60 7.12 -10.60
N ILE A 10 23.96 6.64 -11.80
CA ILE A 10 23.53 7.25 -13.07
C ILE A 10 22.11 6.83 -13.45
N LEU A 11 21.61 5.67 -12.98
CA LEU A 11 20.22 5.25 -13.20
C LEU A 11 19.21 6.00 -12.31
N VAL A 12 19.70 6.64 -11.24
CA VAL A 12 18.88 7.35 -10.22
C VAL A 12 18.60 8.80 -10.60
N VAL A 13 19.36 9.35 -11.56
CA VAL A 13 19.27 10.75 -11.99
C VAL A 13 18.52 10.91 -13.33
N LEU A 14 18.17 9.82 -14.02
CA LEU A 14 17.60 9.85 -15.38
C LEU A 14 16.10 9.49 -15.49
N PHE A 15 15.36 9.51 -14.37
CA PHE A 15 13.91 9.25 -14.36
C PHE A 15 13.11 10.31 -13.60
N ALA A 16 13.52 11.58 -13.74
CA ALA A 16 12.74 12.72 -13.28
C ALA A 16 12.13 13.44 -14.49
N SER A 17 11.19 12.79 -15.15
CA SER A 17 10.21 13.46 -16.01
C SER A 17 9.18 12.42 -16.43
N VAL A 18 7.96 12.52 -15.89
CA VAL A 18 6.71 12.40 -16.65
C VAL A 18 5.59 12.85 -15.70
N LEU A 19 5.14 14.10 -15.89
CA LEU A 19 3.76 14.52 -15.65
C LEU A 19 2.94 13.96 -16.81
N LEU A 20 2.02 13.05 -16.53
CA LEU A 20 0.93 12.69 -17.43
C LEU A 20 -0.27 12.50 -16.51
N GLY A 21 -1.22 13.41 -16.66
CA GLY A 21 -2.32 13.68 -15.74
C GLY A 21 -3.25 12.49 -15.51
N SER A 22 -3.87 12.51 -14.34
CA SER A 22 -5.05 11.73 -14.00
C SER A 22 -6.26 12.38 -14.68
N GLU A 23 -6.72 11.84 -15.81
CA GLU A 23 -7.97 12.33 -16.42
C GLU A 23 -9.15 11.68 -15.71
N MET A 24 -9.91 12.47 -14.95
CA MET A 24 -11.26 12.08 -14.55
C MET A 24 -12.16 12.11 -15.80
N THR A 25 -13.19 11.26 -15.82
CA THR A 25 -14.11 11.18 -16.96
C THR A 25 -15.54 11.44 -16.53
N THR A 26 -16.27 12.23 -17.32
CA THR A 26 -17.70 12.48 -17.12
C THR A 26 -18.51 11.71 -18.16
N LYS A 27 -19.68 11.20 -17.73
CA LYS A 27 -20.68 10.61 -18.61
C LYS A 27 -22.04 11.14 -18.24
N GLU A 28 -22.66 11.83 -19.19
CA GLU A 28 -24.00 12.38 -19.05
C GLU A 28 -25.05 11.33 -19.47
N GLY A 29 -25.97 11.03 -18.57
CA GLY A 29 -27.14 10.21 -18.79
C GLY A 29 -28.40 11.06 -18.95
N THR A 30 -29.58 10.42 -18.93
CA THR A 30 -30.87 11.12 -19.11
C THR A 30 -31.22 12.05 -17.94
N ASP A 31 -30.94 11.64 -16.71
CA ASP A 31 -31.22 12.40 -15.47
C ASP A 31 -30.04 12.30 -14.47
N THR A 32 -28.88 11.82 -14.92
CA THR A 32 -27.72 11.60 -14.06
C THR A 32 -26.43 12.04 -14.73
N LEU A 33 -25.49 12.52 -13.92
CA LEU A 33 -24.12 12.81 -14.31
C LEU A 33 -23.19 11.87 -13.55
N THR A 34 -22.50 11.00 -14.25
CA THR A 34 -21.54 10.06 -13.67
C THR A 34 -20.13 10.60 -13.82
N ILE A 35 -19.46 10.84 -12.69
CA ILE A 35 -18.06 11.25 -12.61
C ILE A 35 -17.24 10.04 -12.19
N SER A 36 -16.41 9.53 -13.10
CA SER A 36 -15.52 8.40 -12.86
C SER A 36 -14.08 8.85 -12.71
N SER A 37 -13.53 8.65 -11.51
CA SER A 37 -12.12 8.78 -11.19
C SER A 37 -11.40 7.42 -11.32
N LYS A 38 -10.09 7.35 -11.02
CA LYS A 38 -9.34 6.07 -11.03
C LYS A 38 -9.78 5.12 -9.91
N THR A 39 -10.30 5.66 -8.81
CA THR A 39 -10.50 4.94 -7.54
C THR A 39 -11.96 4.90 -7.09
N PHE A 40 -12.77 5.86 -7.54
CA PHE A 40 -14.19 5.96 -7.20
C PHE A 40 -15.01 6.56 -8.34
N THR A 41 -16.32 6.36 -8.26
CA THR A 41 -17.32 6.94 -9.15
C THR A 41 -18.38 7.63 -8.29
N ILE A 42 -18.66 8.90 -8.58
CA ILE A 42 -19.76 9.65 -8.00
C ILE A 42 -20.84 9.81 -9.06
N VAL A 43 -22.09 9.53 -8.70
CA VAL A 43 -23.26 9.76 -9.54
C VAL A 43 -24.08 10.87 -8.91
N LEU A 44 -24.37 11.90 -9.69
CA LEU A 44 -25.23 13.01 -9.29
C LEU A 44 -26.52 12.94 -10.09
N ASN A 45 -27.67 13.13 -9.43
CA ASN A 45 -28.95 13.26 -10.09
C ASN A 45 -29.11 14.71 -10.58
N THR A 46 -29.17 14.91 -11.90
CA THR A 46 -29.15 16.25 -12.49
C THR A 46 -30.47 16.98 -12.35
N ARG A 47 -31.57 16.24 -12.19
CA ARG A 47 -32.92 16.81 -12.01
C ARG A 47 -33.16 17.29 -10.58
N LEU A 48 -32.75 16.51 -9.60
CA LEU A 48 -32.92 16.84 -8.17
C LEU A 48 -31.73 17.64 -7.61
N GLY A 49 -30.59 17.61 -8.30
CA GLY A 49 -29.35 18.25 -7.84
C GLY A 49 -28.76 17.55 -6.62
N VAL A 50 -28.95 16.24 -6.47
CA VAL A 50 -28.52 15.47 -5.30
C VAL A 50 -27.41 14.49 -5.65
N LEU A 51 -26.65 14.11 -4.62
CA LEU A 51 -25.80 12.93 -4.68
C LEU A 51 -26.69 11.69 -4.77
N ASP A 52 -26.53 10.90 -5.83
CA ASP A 52 -27.36 9.72 -6.12
C ASP A 52 -26.67 8.43 -5.67
N ASP A 53 -25.37 8.29 -5.95
CA ASP A 53 -24.61 7.09 -5.65
C ASP A 53 -23.11 7.41 -5.51
N ILE A 54 -22.44 6.69 -4.60
CA ILE A 54 -20.98 6.66 -4.52
C ILE A 54 -20.53 5.21 -4.59
N ARG A 55 -19.71 4.91 -5.59
CA ARG A 55 -19.15 3.58 -5.80
C ARG A 55 -17.64 3.62 -5.75
N ILE A 56 -17.04 2.64 -5.09
CA ILE A 56 -15.58 2.44 -5.12
C ILE A 56 -15.24 1.15 -5.85
N ASN A 57 -14.13 1.17 -6.60
CA ASN A 57 -13.60 -0.04 -7.20
C ASN A 57 -12.47 -0.58 -6.33
N VAL A 58 -12.79 -1.60 -5.53
CA VAL A 58 -11.81 -2.29 -4.70
C VAL A 58 -11.60 -3.69 -5.25
N ASP A 59 -10.38 -3.99 -5.70
CA ASP A 59 -10.01 -5.35 -6.12
C ASP A 59 -10.85 -5.95 -7.25
N ARG A 60 -11.24 -5.11 -8.21
CA ARG A 60 -12.13 -5.47 -9.34
C ARG A 60 -13.56 -5.80 -8.91
N LYS A 61 -13.95 -5.43 -7.69
CA LYS A 61 -15.34 -5.42 -7.24
C LYS A 61 -15.78 -3.98 -7.05
N VAL A 62 -16.94 -3.67 -7.60
CA VAL A 62 -17.64 -2.43 -7.32
C VAL A 62 -18.35 -2.62 -6.00
N VAL A 63 -18.08 -1.72 -5.05
CA VAL A 63 -18.77 -1.68 -3.76
C VAL A 63 -19.49 -0.34 -3.69
N ASP A 64 -20.80 -0.40 -3.50
CA ASP A 64 -21.64 0.77 -3.32
C ASP A 64 -21.47 1.24 -1.87
N ILE A 65 -21.00 2.47 -1.70
CA ILE A 65 -20.78 3.12 -0.41
C ILE A 65 -22.07 3.76 0.08
N TYR A 66 -22.76 4.42 -0.83
CA TYR A 66 -23.91 5.27 -0.56
C TYR A 66 -24.88 5.17 -1.72
N THR A 67 -26.17 5.12 -1.42
CA THR A 67 -27.24 5.13 -2.42
C THR A 67 -28.37 6.00 -1.91
N TYR A 68 -28.82 6.93 -2.74
CA TYR A 68 -29.89 7.85 -2.42
C TYR A 68 -31.26 7.15 -2.46
N TYR A 69 -32.09 7.43 -1.47
CA TYR A 69 -33.47 6.97 -1.40
C TYR A 69 -34.43 8.16 -1.32
N PRO A 70 -35.34 8.37 -2.29
CA PRO A 70 -36.28 9.49 -2.26
C PRO A 70 -37.22 9.52 -1.05
N GLU A 71 -37.41 8.37 -0.37
CA GLU A 71 -38.24 8.26 0.83
C GLU A 71 -37.56 8.84 2.08
N ASP A 72 -36.22 8.91 2.10
CA ASP A 72 -35.43 9.53 3.18
C ASP A 72 -34.28 10.35 2.57
N PRO A 73 -34.56 11.61 2.14
CA PRO A 73 -33.62 12.39 1.35
C PRO A 73 -32.36 12.77 2.12
N ASP A 74 -31.21 12.27 1.69
CA ASP A 74 -29.91 12.48 2.33
C ASP A 74 -28.78 12.81 1.34
N GLY A 75 -29.12 13.14 0.09
CA GLY A 75 -28.16 13.40 -1.00
C GLY A 75 -27.70 14.86 -1.08
N TYR A 76 -27.56 15.57 0.04
CA TYR A 76 -27.32 17.03 0.08
C TYR A 76 -28.47 17.85 -0.52
N ASN A 77 -29.71 17.43 -0.29
CA ASN A 77 -30.92 18.19 -0.62
C ASN A 77 -30.90 19.53 0.13
N VAL A 78 -31.31 20.61 -0.54
CA VAL A 78 -31.31 21.97 0.03
C VAL A 78 -32.73 22.35 0.41
N TYR A 79 -32.93 22.86 1.63
CA TYR A 79 -34.25 23.24 2.14
C TYR A 79 -34.33 24.74 2.41
N GLY A 80 -35.26 25.42 1.75
CA GLY A 80 -35.66 26.78 2.08
C GLY A 80 -36.83 26.82 3.06
N SER A 81 -37.36 28.01 3.33
CA SER A 81 -38.49 28.22 4.26
C SER A 81 -39.76 27.47 3.85
N ASN A 82 -39.94 27.23 2.55
CA ASN A 82 -41.13 26.61 1.97
C ASN A 82 -40.95 25.12 1.62
N GLY A 83 -39.84 24.50 2.05
CA GLY A 83 -39.52 23.10 1.76
C GLY A 83 -38.28 22.92 0.90
N GLU A 84 -38.18 21.76 0.25
CA GLU A 84 -37.03 21.39 -0.58
C GLU A 84 -36.94 22.26 -1.85
N LEU A 85 -35.74 22.72 -2.17
CA LEU A 85 -35.43 23.47 -3.38
C LEU A 85 -34.92 22.50 -4.45
N ILE A 86 -35.38 22.69 -5.69
CA ILE A 86 -34.99 21.89 -6.85
C ILE A 86 -34.25 22.81 -7.84
N PRO A 87 -33.15 22.35 -8.47
CA PRO A 87 -32.43 23.17 -9.43
C PRO A 87 -33.22 23.36 -10.73
N ILE A 88 -33.04 24.52 -11.36
CA ILE A 88 -33.62 24.89 -12.66
C ILE A 88 -32.77 24.30 -13.79
N SER A 89 -31.45 24.31 -13.60
CA SER A 89 -30.48 23.84 -14.57
C SER A 89 -29.19 23.41 -13.87
N PHE A 90 -28.34 22.70 -14.62
CA PHE A 90 -27.01 22.34 -14.17
C PHE A 90 -25.98 22.59 -15.27
N SER A 91 -24.72 22.77 -14.88
CA SER A 91 -23.56 22.78 -15.77
C SER A 91 -22.38 22.13 -15.06
N TYR A 92 -21.38 21.67 -15.80
CA TYR A 92 -20.13 21.20 -15.20
C TYR A 92 -18.92 21.69 -15.99
N GLU A 93 -17.81 21.86 -15.28
CA GLU A 93 -16.51 22.23 -15.86
C GLU A 93 -15.37 21.48 -15.17
N GLU A 94 -14.23 21.43 -15.83
CA GLU A 94 -12.99 20.89 -15.28
C GLU A 94 -12.05 22.05 -14.94
N ASP A 95 -11.51 22.09 -13.73
CA ASP A 95 -10.58 23.14 -13.30
C ASP A 95 -9.13 22.85 -13.75
N GLU A 96 -8.21 23.80 -13.49
CA GLU A 96 -6.78 23.65 -13.84
C GLU A 96 -6.09 22.47 -13.13
N ASN A 97 -6.66 21.98 -12.02
CA ASN A 97 -6.16 20.85 -11.25
C ASN A 97 -6.79 19.51 -11.71
N GLY A 98 -7.69 19.55 -12.69
CA GLY A 98 -8.45 18.40 -13.18
C GLY A 98 -9.61 17.98 -12.27
N ASN A 99 -10.01 18.82 -11.31
CA ASN A 99 -11.22 18.62 -10.51
C ASN A 99 -12.45 18.89 -11.36
N ILE A 100 -13.55 18.20 -11.07
CA ILE A 100 -14.82 18.41 -11.78
C ILE A 100 -15.76 19.18 -10.86
N LEU A 101 -16.15 20.38 -11.31
CA LEU A 101 -17.09 21.25 -10.63
C LEU A 101 -18.46 21.10 -11.31
N VAL A 102 -19.47 20.70 -10.55
CA VAL A 102 -20.84 20.56 -11.03
C VAL A 102 -21.71 21.58 -10.34
N TYR A 103 -22.18 22.56 -11.11
CA TYR A 103 -23.03 23.65 -10.67
C TYR A 103 -24.50 23.26 -10.84
N PHE A 104 -25.27 23.41 -9.76
CA PHE A 104 -26.72 23.37 -9.76
C PHE A 104 -27.25 24.77 -9.49
N PHE A 105 -28.01 25.32 -10.44
CA PHE A 105 -28.57 26.66 -10.36
C PHE A 105 -30.00 26.61 -9.84
N TYR A 106 -30.27 27.34 -8.77
CA TYR A 106 -31.57 27.51 -8.13
C TYR A 106 -32.05 28.95 -8.32
N ASP A 107 -33.34 29.21 -8.08
CA ASP A 107 -33.89 30.57 -8.20
C ASP A 107 -33.16 31.58 -7.30
N SER A 108 -32.74 31.14 -6.11
CA SER A 108 -32.15 31.99 -5.07
C SER A 108 -30.65 31.78 -4.86
N GLY A 109 -29.96 30.96 -5.67
CA GLY A 109 -28.55 30.68 -5.47
C GLY A 109 -27.97 29.53 -6.29
N THR A 110 -26.77 29.09 -5.91
CA THR A 110 -26.09 27.95 -6.52
C THR A 110 -25.60 26.96 -5.47
N LYS A 111 -25.64 25.67 -5.82
CA LYS A 111 -24.95 24.60 -5.12
C LYS A 111 -23.93 23.98 -6.07
N THR A 112 -22.68 23.89 -5.65
CA THR A 112 -21.61 23.31 -6.46
C THR A 112 -21.04 22.09 -5.79
N PHE A 113 -21.00 20.96 -6.49
CA PHE A 113 -20.21 19.80 -6.08
C PHE A 113 -18.82 19.91 -6.70
N VAL A 114 -17.78 19.89 -5.88
CA VAL A 114 -16.38 19.90 -6.30
C VAL A 114 -15.82 18.51 -6.06
N VAL A 115 -15.75 17.70 -7.11
CA VAL A 115 -15.15 16.36 -7.04
C VAL A 115 -13.65 16.49 -7.29
N LYS A 116 -12.85 16.19 -6.28
CA LYS A 116 -11.39 16.36 -6.33
C LYS A 116 -10.72 15.23 -7.08
N ASN A 117 -9.71 15.58 -7.88
CA ASN A 117 -8.87 14.64 -8.62
C ASN A 117 -7.72 14.09 -7.77
N ASP A 118 -8.05 13.48 -6.64
CA ASP A 118 -7.08 12.98 -5.69
C ASP A 118 -7.45 11.57 -5.17
N PRO A 119 -6.55 10.88 -4.45
CA PRO A 119 -6.80 9.52 -3.98
C PRO A 119 -7.61 9.46 -2.67
N TYR A 120 -8.05 10.59 -2.11
CA TYR A 120 -8.53 10.67 -0.73
C TYR A 120 -10.03 10.47 -0.58
N TYR A 121 -10.80 10.41 -1.67
CA TYR A 121 -12.26 10.24 -1.65
C TYR A 121 -13.01 11.42 -1.01
N ASP A 122 -12.38 12.58 -0.92
CA ASP A 122 -13.03 13.79 -0.48
C ASP A 122 -13.55 14.64 -1.64
N PHE A 123 -14.61 15.38 -1.35
CA PHE A 123 -15.27 16.28 -2.27
C PHE A 123 -15.93 17.39 -1.45
N ASP A 124 -16.09 18.56 -2.06
CA ASP A 124 -16.68 19.70 -1.36
C ASP A 124 -18.06 20.02 -1.95
N ILE A 125 -18.96 20.50 -1.10
CA ILE A 125 -20.26 21.04 -1.47
C ILE A 125 -20.25 22.51 -1.08
N ILE A 126 -20.25 23.39 -2.08
CA ILE A 126 -20.24 24.83 -1.90
C ILE A 126 -21.66 25.36 -2.11
N LEU A 127 -22.20 26.04 -1.11
CA LEU A 127 -23.50 26.68 -1.13
C LEU A 127 -23.31 28.19 -1.28
N SER A 128 -24.01 28.79 -2.23
CA SER A 128 -23.97 30.23 -2.50
C SER A 128 -25.37 30.75 -2.81
N PHE A 129 -26.15 30.94 -1.75
CA PHE A 129 -27.51 31.45 -1.81
C PHE A 129 -27.60 32.87 -1.29
N SER A 130 -28.48 33.64 -1.93
CA SER A 130 -28.79 35.03 -1.58
C SER A 130 -29.77 35.14 -0.41
N GLU A 131 -30.63 34.13 -0.25
CA GLU A 131 -31.57 33.99 0.87
C GLU A 131 -31.05 32.95 1.89
N GLU A 132 -31.55 33.00 3.12
CA GLU A 132 -31.21 32.02 4.15
C GLU A 132 -31.78 30.64 3.81
N ILE A 133 -30.89 29.65 3.72
CA ILE A 133 -31.24 28.24 3.62
C ILE A 133 -31.53 27.73 5.04
N THR A 134 -32.62 27.00 5.21
CA THR A 134 -33.00 26.46 6.52
C THR A 134 -32.19 25.23 6.91
N ALA A 135 -31.90 24.33 5.97
CA ALA A 135 -31.11 23.13 6.21
C ALA A 135 -30.59 22.53 4.90
N VAL A 136 -29.60 21.66 5.02
CA VAL A 136 -29.14 20.76 3.96
C VAL A 136 -29.12 19.34 4.51
N SER A 137 -29.67 18.37 3.78
CA SER A 137 -29.57 16.97 4.22
C SER A 137 -28.13 16.46 4.11
N VAL A 138 -27.75 15.48 4.90
CA VAL A 138 -26.38 14.95 4.92
C VAL A 138 -26.43 13.43 4.77
N PRO A 139 -25.61 12.84 3.87
CA PRO A 139 -25.61 11.41 3.64
C PRO A 139 -25.36 10.62 4.92
N TYR A 140 -26.10 9.53 5.10
CA TYR A 140 -25.82 8.60 6.18
C TYR A 140 -25.84 7.15 5.64
N ILE A 141 -25.01 6.28 6.22
CA ILE A 141 -24.85 4.88 5.76
C ILE A 141 -25.25 3.86 6.84
N SER A 142 -25.48 4.33 8.07
CA SER A 142 -25.95 3.51 9.18
C SER A 142 -26.66 4.36 10.21
N GLU A 143 -27.80 3.89 10.70
CA GLU A 143 -28.52 4.50 11.83
C GLU A 143 -27.93 4.13 13.20
N ILE A 144 -27.15 3.05 13.26
CA ILE A 144 -26.60 2.50 14.52
C ILE A 144 -25.26 3.15 14.86
N ASN A 145 -24.33 3.15 13.89
CA ASN A 145 -22.98 3.68 14.10
C ASN A 145 -22.87 5.07 13.48
N GLN A 146 -23.45 6.05 14.15
CA GLN A 146 -23.39 7.46 13.76
C GLN A 146 -23.16 8.33 14.98
N LYS A 147 -22.55 9.50 14.77
CA LYS A 147 -22.31 10.48 15.83
C LYS A 147 -22.31 11.88 15.25
N VAL A 148 -22.92 12.79 15.99
CA VAL A 148 -23.00 14.21 15.65
C VAL A 148 -22.06 14.96 16.58
N HIS A 149 -21.21 15.78 16.00
CA HIS A 149 -20.39 16.77 16.68
C HIS A 149 -20.81 18.17 16.22
N PRO A 150 -20.37 19.24 16.90
CA PRO A 150 -20.75 20.61 16.53
C PRO A 150 -20.44 20.93 15.05
N ASN A 151 -19.25 20.55 14.59
CA ASN A 151 -18.72 20.95 13.29
C ASN A 151 -18.64 19.79 12.27
N PHE A 152 -18.94 18.55 12.66
CA PHE A 152 -19.00 17.44 11.72
C PHE A 152 -20.01 16.36 12.12
N PHE A 153 -20.45 15.61 11.11
CA PHE A 153 -21.26 14.42 11.26
C PHE A 153 -20.49 13.22 10.69
N ILE A 154 -20.51 12.10 11.42
CA ILE A 154 -19.84 10.86 11.01
C ILE A 154 -20.79 9.68 11.09
N THR A 155 -20.73 8.82 10.08
CA THR A 155 -21.48 7.57 10.02
C THR A 155 -20.59 6.45 9.49
N TYR A 156 -20.73 5.25 10.05
CA TYR A 156 -19.90 4.10 9.75
C TYR A 156 -20.77 2.89 9.43
N ALA A 157 -20.44 2.20 8.34
CA ALA A 157 -21.07 0.94 7.98
C ALA A 157 -20.04 -0.08 7.53
N LYS A 158 -20.47 -1.34 7.50
CA LYS A 158 -19.66 -2.45 7.00
C LYS A 158 -20.36 -3.21 5.86
N PRO A 159 -20.76 -2.55 4.76
CA PRO A 159 -21.39 -3.22 3.62
C PRO A 159 -20.42 -4.27 3.04
N ASP A 160 -20.91 -5.49 2.79
CA ASP A 160 -20.13 -6.58 2.18
C ASP A 160 -18.73 -6.83 2.77
N LYS A 161 -18.60 -6.66 4.10
CA LYS A 161 -17.36 -6.78 4.88
C LYS A 161 -16.33 -5.66 4.66
N GLN A 162 -16.59 -4.70 3.77
CA GLN A 162 -15.77 -3.51 3.58
C GLN A 162 -16.12 -2.48 4.65
N LYS A 163 -15.12 -1.96 5.36
CA LYS A 163 -15.33 -0.89 6.35
C LYS A 163 -15.42 0.44 5.62
N THR A 164 -16.54 1.12 5.75
CA THR A 164 -16.86 2.35 5.02
C THR A 164 -17.29 3.43 6.00
N VAL A 165 -16.92 4.67 5.72
CA VAL A 165 -17.28 5.84 6.53
C VAL A 165 -17.70 6.99 5.62
N CYS A 166 -18.75 7.68 6.00
CA CYS A 166 -19.11 8.99 5.45
C CYS A 166 -18.94 10.04 6.55
N ILE A 167 -18.29 11.15 6.19
CA ILE A 167 -18.01 12.27 7.07
C ILE A 167 -18.40 13.54 6.32
N SER A 168 -19.07 14.45 7.01
CA SER A 168 -19.35 15.80 6.51
C SER A 168 -18.92 16.80 7.56
N TYR A 169 -18.10 17.77 7.17
CA TYR A 169 -17.47 18.78 8.03
C TYR A 169 -17.75 20.18 7.49
N SER A 170 -18.01 21.12 8.40
CA SER A 170 -18.13 22.55 8.09
C SER A 170 -17.98 23.39 9.36
N GLU A 171 -17.26 24.50 9.27
CA GLU A 171 -17.20 25.52 10.34
C GLU A 171 -18.31 26.57 10.23
N GLU A 172 -19.04 26.59 9.11
CA GLU A 172 -19.98 27.64 8.74
C GLU A 172 -21.43 27.29 9.14
N GLY A 173 -21.61 26.40 10.12
CA GLY A 173 -22.91 25.96 10.59
C GLY A 173 -22.84 24.97 11.74
N ARG A 174 -23.93 24.24 11.95
CA ARG A 174 -24.01 23.16 12.95
C ARG A 174 -24.60 21.91 12.32
N PHE A 175 -24.13 20.74 12.77
CA PHE A 175 -24.71 19.46 12.39
C PHE A 175 -25.75 18.97 13.41
N ASP A 176 -26.74 18.28 12.89
CA ASP A 176 -27.69 17.44 13.61
C ASP A 176 -27.81 16.11 12.86
N VAL A 177 -28.56 15.15 13.41
CA VAL A 177 -28.78 13.85 12.78
C VAL A 177 -29.35 14.05 11.37
N LYS A 178 -28.60 13.61 10.35
CA LYS A 178 -28.94 13.68 8.92
C LYS A 178 -29.09 15.11 8.34
N ARG A 179 -28.73 16.16 9.09
CA ARG A 179 -28.92 17.56 8.65
C ARG A 179 -27.78 18.48 9.04
N PHE A 180 -27.52 19.44 8.18
CA PHE A 180 -26.63 20.57 8.41
C PHE A 180 -27.43 21.87 8.36
N TYR A 181 -27.23 22.74 9.35
CA TYR A 181 -27.87 24.05 9.44
C TYR A 181 -26.80 25.11 9.24
N PRO A 182 -26.72 25.76 8.06
CA PRO A 182 -25.73 26.78 7.80
C PRO A 182 -26.03 28.06 8.60
N ASN A 183 -24.98 28.79 8.97
CA ASN A 183 -25.11 30.08 9.66
C ASN A 183 -25.53 31.21 8.72
N SER A 184 -25.37 31.02 7.40
CA SER A 184 -25.74 31.98 6.36
C SER A 184 -26.14 31.27 5.06
N GLY A 185 -26.62 32.01 4.05
CA GLY A 185 -26.87 31.47 2.71
C GLY A 185 -25.61 30.96 1.99
N ARG A 186 -24.41 31.24 2.53
CA ARG A 186 -23.13 30.71 2.06
C ARG A 186 -22.56 29.76 3.09
N ALA A 187 -22.22 28.55 2.64
CA ALA A 187 -21.52 27.57 3.45
C ALA A 187 -20.75 26.58 2.58
N THR A 188 -19.62 26.08 3.07
CA THR A 188 -18.85 25.00 2.45
C THR A 188 -18.89 23.77 3.34
N ILE A 189 -19.30 22.64 2.78
CA ILE A 189 -19.30 21.34 3.44
C ILE A 189 -18.24 20.49 2.77
N SER A 190 -17.17 20.16 3.49
CA SER A 190 -16.18 19.20 3.04
C SER A 190 -16.62 17.80 3.45
N ALA A 191 -16.71 16.90 2.47
CA ALA A 191 -17.23 15.57 2.65
C ALA A 191 -16.20 14.51 2.29
N PHE A 192 -16.25 13.38 2.98
CA PHE A 192 -15.49 12.16 2.65
C PHE A 192 -16.47 11.01 2.62
N ALA A 193 -16.44 10.21 1.57
CA ALA A 193 -17.24 8.99 1.48
C ALA A 193 -16.37 7.87 0.89
N GLY A 194 -15.87 7.00 1.76
CA GLY A 194 -14.78 6.12 1.38
C GLY A 194 -14.54 4.96 2.33
N PRO A 195 -13.60 4.08 1.98
CA PRO A 195 -13.13 3.04 2.89
C PRO A 195 -12.46 3.67 4.13
N VAL A 196 -12.55 3.01 5.28
CA VAL A 196 -11.89 3.46 6.52
C VAL A 196 -10.37 3.37 6.37
N LYS A 197 -9.76 4.48 5.93
CA LYS A 197 -8.31 4.64 5.75
C LYS A 197 -7.84 5.89 6.47
N LEU A 198 -7.26 5.68 7.65
CA LEU A 198 -6.76 6.76 8.51
C LEU A 198 -5.85 7.78 7.82
N ILE A 199 -4.98 7.36 6.90
CA ILE A 199 -4.11 8.30 6.16
C ILE A 199 -4.93 9.17 5.22
N HIS A 200 -5.96 8.62 4.56
CA HIS A 200 -6.78 9.41 3.65
C HIS A 200 -7.61 10.43 4.43
N ILE A 201 -8.20 9.98 5.54
CA ILE A 201 -8.96 10.84 6.46
C ILE A 201 -8.06 11.93 7.06
N SER A 202 -6.80 11.61 7.42
CA SER A 202 -5.88 12.62 7.98
C SER A 202 -5.45 13.68 6.97
N GLU A 203 -5.43 13.35 5.68
CA GLU A 203 -5.11 14.32 4.62
C GLU A 203 -6.35 15.14 4.23
N ALA A 204 -7.54 14.53 4.23
CA ALA A 204 -8.81 15.21 3.96
C ALA A 204 -9.23 16.15 5.10
N PHE A 205 -9.07 15.72 6.35
CA PHE A 205 -9.50 16.47 7.55
C PHE A 205 -8.43 16.51 8.63
N PRO A 206 -7.32 17.25 8.44
CA PRO A 206 -6.24 17.30 9.42
C PRO A 206 -6.68 17.87 10.77
N GLU A 207 -7.65 18.79 10.79
CA GLU A 207 -8.09 19.53 11.98
C GLU A 207 -8.91 18.67 12.94
N ILE A 208 -9.81 17.83 12.42
CA ILE A 208 -10.73 16.99 13.19
C ILE A 208 -10.32 15.51 13.22
N TYR A 209 -9.14 15.18 12.68
CA TYR A 209 -8.67 13.80 12.54
C TYR A 209 -8.69 13.00 13.84
N GLU A 210 -8.22 13.58 14.96
CA GLU A 210 -8.15 12.85 16.23
C GLU A 210 -9.55 12.53 16.80
N GLU A 211 -10.53 13.42 16.58
CA GLU A 211 -11.93 13.19 16.97
C GLU A 211 -12.56 12.09 16.11
N ILE A 212 -12.39 12.16 14.78
CA ILE A 212 -12.85 11.12 13.85
C ILE A 212 -12.24 9.76 14.22
N LYS A 213 -10.93 9.72 14.48
CA LYS A 213 -10.23 8.49 14.83
C LYS A 213 -10.80 7.89 16.12
N LYS A 214 -11.07 8.71 17.14
CA LYS A 214 -11.68 8.25 18.39
C LYS A 214 -13.07 7.65 18.14
N ASP A 215 -13.89 8.27 17.31
CA ASP A 215 -15.22 7.74 16.97
C ASP A 215 -15.12 6.41 16.21
N LEU A 216 -14.17 6.30 15.28
CA LEU A 216 -13.90 5.05 14.57
C LEU A 216 -13.42 3.93 15.51
N GLU A 217 -12.68 4.26 16.58
CA GLU A 217 -12.33 3.31 17.65
C GLU A 217 -13.59 2.88 18.43
N GLU A 218 -14.46 3.83 18.81
CA GLU A 218 -15.74 3.57 19.50
C GLU A 218 -16.70 2.70 18.67
N PHE A 219 -16.78 2.93 17.35
CA PHE A 219 -17.56 2.11 16.41
C PHE A 219 -16.95 0.71 16.15
N GLY A 220 -15.79 0.40 16.73
CA GLY A 220 -15.08 -0.87 16.51
C GLY A 220 -14.47 -1.00 15.11
N ALA A 221 -14.30 0.10 14.39
CA ALA A 221 -13.65 0.12 13.08
C ALA A 221 -12.13 -0.12 13.20
N ILE A 222 -11.51 0.18 14.35
CA ILE A 222 -10.08 0.02 14.62
C ILE A 222 -9.88 -1.06 15.70
N GLY A 223 -9.19 -2.16 15.36
CA GLY A 223 -8.95 -3.28 16.28
C GLY A 223 -7.54 -3.29 16.88
N PHE A 224 -7.30 -4.05 17.96
CA PHE A 224 -5.98 -4.11 18.62
C PHE A 224 -4.84 -4.61 17.71
N THR A 225 -5.10 -5.61 16.86
CA THR A 225 -4.10 -6.10 15.87
C THR A 225 -3.74 -5.05 14.81
N SER A 226 -4.51 -3.96 14.73
CA SER A 226 -4.30 -2.91 13.74
C SER A 226 -3.24 -1.88 14.17
N TYR A 227 -2.83 -1.80 15.44
CA TYR A 227 -1.83 -0.80 15.87
C TYR A 227 -0.47 -0.97 15.16
N ILE A 228 0.03 -2.20 15.09
CA ILE A 228 1.30 -2.49 14.39
C ILE A 228 1.16 -2.18 12.89
N PHE A 229 0.02 -2.56 12.30
CA PHE A 229 -0.27 -2.32 10.89
C PHE A 229 -0.32 -0.81 10.58
N HIS A 230 -1.12 -0.04 11.33
CA HIS A 230 -1.24 1.41 11.16
C HIS A 230 0.08 2.13 11.42
N GLY A 231 0.89 1.67 12.38
CA GLY A 231 2.24 2.20 12.61
C GLY A 231 3.16 2.03 11.39
N LEU A 232 3.09 0.88 10.72
CA LEU A 232 3.87 0.63 9.50
C LEU A 232 3.32 1.37 8.29
N VAL A 233 1.99 1.51 8.18
CA VAL A 233 1.34 2.37 7.18
C VAL A 233 1.81 3.81 7.34
N ALA A 234 1.73 4.37 8.56
CA ALA A 234 2.18 5.71 8.88
C ALA A 234 3.68 5.90 8.61
N PHE A 235 4.50 4.90 8.94
CA PHE A 235 5.94 4.94 8.68
C PHE A 235 6.27 4.93 7.18
N LEU A 236 5.60 4.08 6.38
CA LEU A 236 5.79 4.10 4.93
C LEU A 236 5.28 5.40 4.32
N TYR A 237 4.17 5.94 4.83
CA TYR A 237 3.63 7.23 4.39
C TYR A 237 4.57 8.39 4.71
N TRP A 238 5.19 8.38 5.88
CA TRP A 238 6.22 9.35 6.26
C TRP A 238 7.42 9.29 5.32
N LEU A 239 7.89 8.08 4.97
CA LEU A 239 8.94 7.91 3.95
C LEU A 239 8.49 8.41 2.58
N TYR A 240 7.25 8.16 2.19
CA TYR A 240 6.66 8.69 0.95
C TYR A 240 6.59 10.23 0.97
N LYS A 241 6.19 10.86 2.08
CA LYS A 241 6.20 12.33 2.20
C LYS A 241 7.59 12.92 1.99
N LEU A 242 8.65 12.22 2.44
CA LEU A 242 10.05 12.62 2.25
C LEU A 242 10.55 12.39 0.81
N THR A 243 10.24 11.26 0.19
CA THR A 243 10.78 10.90 -1.14
C THR A 243 9.91 11.36 -2.31
N LYS A 244 8.63 11.67 -2.05
CA LYS A 244 7.57 11.89 -3.04
C LYS A 244 7.44 10.76 -4.06
N SER A 245 7.90 9.57 -3.71
CA SER A 245 7.89 8.39 -4.58
C SER A 245 7.81 7.13 -3.74
N PHE A 246 6.77 6.33 -3.95
CA PHE A 246 6.60 5.08 -3.21
C PHE A 246 7.72 4.07 -3.48
N GLY A 247 8.33 4.08 -4.67
CA GLY A 247 9.44 3.17 -4.97
C GLY A 247 10.64 3.44 -4.07
N TRP A 248 11.04 4.70 -3.94
CA TRP A 248 12.09 5.13 -3.01
C TRP A 248 11.69 4.90 -1.55
N ALA A 249 10.43 5.14 -1.19
CA ALA A 249 9.92 4.88 0.16
C ALA A 249 10.04 3.39 0.53
N ILE A 250 9.69 2.48 -0.39
CA ILE A 250 9.82 1.03 -0.19
C ILE A 250 11.30 0.61 -0.03
N ILE A 251 12.21 1.19 -0.81
CA ILE A 251 13.65 0.90 -0.69
C ILE A 251 14.17 1.35 0.69
N LEU A 252 13.84 2.58 1.11
CA LEU A 252 14.22 3.10 2.43
C LEU A 252 13.60 2.29 3.56
N PHE A 253 12.32 1.92 3.43
CA PHE A 253 11.63 1.05 4.37
C PHE A 253 12.37 -0.28 4.53
N THR A 254 12.79 -0.89 3.41
CA THR A 254 13.57 -2.13 3.40
C THR A 254 14.88 -1.97 4.17
N ILE A 255 15.59 -0.86 3.96
CA ILE A 255 16.86 -0.58 4.65
C ILE A 255 16.62 -0.43 6.16
N VAL A 256 15.61 0.33 6.57
CA VAL A 256 15.31 0.57 8.00
C VAL A 256 14.88 -0.72 8.71
N VAL A 257 13.93 -1.48 8.14
CA VAL A 257 13.51 -2.77 8.70
C VAL A 257 14.71 -3.70 8.88
N ARG A 258 15.62 -3.68 7.90
CA ARG A 258 16.82 -4.50 7.96
C ARG A 258 17.83 -4.06 9.01
N LEU A 259 17.96 -2.76 9.26
CA LEU A 259 18.78 -2.23 10.35
C LEU A 259 18.21 -2.62 11.72
N VAL A 260 16.89 -2.55 11.88
CA VAL A 260 16.21 -3.00 13.11
C VAL A 260 16.42 -4.51 13.34
N LEU A 261 16.31 -5.30 12.28
CA LEU A 261 16.55 -6.75 12.32
C LEU A 261 18.03 -7.14 12.25
N TYR A 262 18.96 -6.17 12.23
CA TYR A 262 20.40 -6.43 12.13
C TYR A 262 20.94 -7.40 13.20
N PRO A 263 20.57 -7.28 14.49
CA PRO A 263 21.08 -8.21 15.53
C PRO A 263 20.76 -9.66 15.20
N LEU A 264 19.57 -9.90 14.67
CA LEU A 264 19.12 -11.22 14.24
C LEU A 264 19.91 -11.71 13.01
N TYR A 265 20.06 -10.87 11.98
CA TYR A 265 20.87 -11.21 10.80
C TYR A 265 22.34 -11.48 11.15
N HIS A 266 22.87 -10.78 12.16
CA HIS A 266 24.22 -11.00 12.68
C HIS A 266 24.37 -12.39 13.30
N LEU A 267 23.41 -12.80 14.14
CA LEU A 267 23.37 -14.16 14.71
C LEU A 267 23.31 -15.24 13.63
N GLN A 268 22.47 -15.04 12.60
CA GLN A 268 22.41 -15.96 11.46
C GLN A 268 23.76 -16.07 10.75
N THR A 269 24.40 -14.93 10.48
CA THR A 269 25.70 -14.89 9.79
C THR A 269 26.79 -15.59 10.60
N LYS A 270 26.83 -15.37 11.92
CA LYS A 270 27.76 -16.05 12.84
C LYS A 270 27.58 -17.57 12.79
N SER A 271 26.33 -18.05 12.86
CA SER A 271 26.03 -19.48 12.75
C SER A 271 26.48 -20.06 11.41
N MET A 272 26.27 -19.34 10.29
CA MET A 272 26.72 -19.81 8.98
C MET A 272 28.24 -19.95 8.89
N ILE A 273 29.00 -19.02 9.46
CA ILE A 273 30.47 -19.07 9.50
C ILE A 273 30.94 -20.28 10.33
N GLN A 274 30.34 -20.51 11.49
CA GLN A 274 30.66 -21.65 12.35
C GLN A 274 30.34 -22.99 11.67
N MET A 275 29.18 -23.10 11.02
CA MET A 275 28.82 -24.31 10.27
C MET A 275 29.82 -24.60 9.14
N ARG A 276 30.30 -23.56 8.45
CA ARG A 276 31.36 -23.71 7.44
C ARG A 276 32.68 -24.20 8.03
N ALA A 277 33.06 -23.75 9.22
CA ALA A 277 34.28 -24.20 9.88
C ALA A 277 34.25 -25.70 10.22
N VAL A 278 33.07 -26.25 10.55
CA VAL A 278 32.91 -27.67 10.89
C VAL A 278 32.59 -28.57 9.68
N GLN A 279 32.47 -28.00 8.47
CA GLN A 279 32.21 -28.75 7.24
C GLN A 279 33.13 -29.97 7.02
N PRO A 280 34.47 -29.91 7.25
CA PRO A 280 35.32 -31.09 7.09
C PRO A 280 34.99 -32.20 8.10
N GLU A 281 34.51 -31.88 9.30
CA GLU A 281 34.04 -32.86 10.29
C GLU A 281 32.71 -33.48 9.85
N ILE A 282 31.80 -32.67 9.29
CA ILE A 282 30.54 -33.12 8.70
C ILE A 282 30.80 -34.12 7.56
N GLU A 283 31.74 -33.84 6.67
CA GLU A 283 32.11 -34.75 5.57
C GLU A 283 32.70 -36.07 6.07
N LYS A 284 33.52 -36.04 7.12
CA LYS A 284 34.04 -37.26 7.77
C LYS A 284 32.91 -38.12 8.33
N ILE A 285 31.92 -37.51 8.99
CA ILE A 285 30.74 -38.22 9.51
C ILE A 285 29.93 -38.85 8.37
N LYS A 286 29.66 -38.10 7.30
CA LYS A 286 28.94 -38.60 6.10
C LYS A 286 29.65 -39.78 5.43
N LYS A 287 30.99 -39.79 5.40
CA LYS A 287 31.77 -40.92 4.86
C LYS A 287 31.80 -42.12 5.81
N LYS A 288 31.81 -41.89 7.13
CA LYS A 288 31.90 -42.94 8.16
C LYS A 288 30.59 -43.69 8.37
N TYR A 289 29.46 -42.99 8.36
CA TYR A 289 28.14 -43.59 8.60
C TYR A 289 27.31 -43.57 7.32
N LYS A 290 27.03 -44.75 6.75
CA LYS A 290 26.12 -44.90 5.60
C LYS A 290 24.65 -45.04 6.00
N ASP A 291 24.39 -45.43 7.24
CA ASP A 291 23.04 -45.51 7.81
C ASP A 291 22.53 -44.08 8.12
N PRO A 292 21.41 -43.64 7.51
CA PRO A 292 20.85 -42.31 7.69
C PRO A 292 20.55 -41.94 9.15
N GLN A 293 20.09 -42.90 9.97
CA GLN A 293 19.74 -42.63 11.36
C GLN A 293 21.00 -42.37 12.19
N LYS A 294 22.01 -43.23 12.06
CA LYS A 294 23.31 -43.07 12.74
C LYS A 294 24.04 -41.82 12.28
N GLN A 295 23.95 -41.49 11.00
CA GLN A 295 24.51 -40.26 10.45
C GLN A 295 23.83 -39.03 11.07
N GLN A 296 22.49 -38.99 11.14
CA GLN A 296 21.76 -37.88 11.72
C GLN A 296 22.06 -37.69 13.22
N GLN A 297 22.17 -38.78 13.98
CA GLN A 297 22.56 -38.74 15.39
C GLN A 297 23.97 -38.19 15.58
N ALA A 298 24.95 -38.66 14.80
CA ALA A 298 26.33 -38.19 14.85
C ALA A 298 26.45 -36.70 14.47
N LEU A 299 25.72 -36.24 13.45
CA LEU A 299 25.66 -34.83 13.08
C LEU A 299 25.05 -33.98 14.19
N THR A 300 23.97 -34.45 14.82
CA THR A 300 23.33 -33.75 15.94
C THR A 300 24.28 -33.64 17.14
N LYS A 301 25.04 -34.69 17.44
CA LYS A 301 26.05 -34.69 18.50
C LYS A 301 27.16 -33.68 18.20
N LEU A 302 27.68 -33.66 16.97
CA LEU A 302 28.68 -32.69 16.53
C LEU A 302 28.18 -31.24 16.69
N TYR A 303 26.95 -30.95 16.27
CA TYR A 303 26.38 -29.62 16.42
C TYR A 303 26.25 -29.20 17.89
N ARG A 304 25.88 -30.12 18.79
CA ARG A 304 25.84 -29.86 20.23
C ARG A 304 27.23 -29.63 20.82
N GLU A 305 28.21 -30.47 20.48
CA GLU A 305 29.61 -30.35 20.95
C GLU A 305 30.23 -29.01 20.54
N LYS A 306 29.91 -28.52 19.33
CA LYS A 306 30.42 -27.26 18.79
C LYS A 306 29.53 -26.05 19.13
N ASN A 307 28.44 -26.25 19.88
CA ASN A 307 27.43 -25.23 20.22
C ASN A 307 26.88 -24.48 18.99
N ILE A 308 26.62 -25.21 17.91
CA ILE A 308 26.10 -24.69 16.64
C ILE A 308 24.60 -24.99 16.56
N ASN A 309 23.79 -23.97 16.30
CA ASN A 309 22.35 -24.15 16.08
C ASN A 309 22.02 -24.20 14.57
N PRO A 310 21.68 -25.39 14.01
CA PRO A 310 21.36 -25.52 12.58
C PRO A 310 20.05 -24.80 12.19
N ALA A 311 19.12 -24.57 13.13
CA ALA A 311 17.86 -23.89 12.86
C ALA A 311 18.01 -22.37 12.67
N THR A 312 19.16 -21.79 13.05
CA THR A 312 19.43 -20.36 12.82
C THR A 312 19.40 -19.99 11.34
N GLY A 313 19.67 -20.94 10.44
CA GLY A 313 19.62 -20.73 8.99
C GLY A 313 18.21 -20.50 8.44
N CYS A 314 17.20 -21.22 8.95
CA CYS A 314 15.80 -21.08 8.51
C CYS A 314 15.03 -20.01 9.29
N LEU A 315 15.55 -19.56 10.44
CA LEU A 315 14.93 -18.52 11.28
C LEU A 315 14.64 -17.22 10.50
N THR A 316 15.54 -16.84 9.58
CA THR A 316 15.35 -15.66 8.74
C THR A 316 14.18 -15.80 7.79
N LEU A 317 13.96 -16.99 7.22
CA LEU A 317 12.82 -17.22 6.34
C LEU A 317 11.49 -17.12 7.12
N LEU A 318 11.49 -17.64 8.36
CA LEU A 318 10.32 -17.61 9.23
C LEU A 318 9.95 -16.18 9.66
N ILE A 319 10.94 -15.31 9.89
CA ILE A 319 10.71 -13.90 10.25
C ILE A 319 10.40 -13.04 9.02
N GLN A 320 10.96 -13.39 7.86
CA GLN A 320 10.69 -12.69 6.61
C GLN A 320 9.23 -12.83 6.18
N LEU A 321 8.60 -13.98 6.44
CA LEU A 321 7.25 -14.29 5.99
C LEU A 321 6.16 -13.38 6.65
N PRO A 322 6.15 -13.15 7.97
CA PRO A 322 5.28 -12.14 8.58
C PRO A 322 5.52 -10.73 8.05
N VAL A 323 6.78 -10.31 7.92
CA VAL A 323 7.13 -8.99 7.37
C VAL A 323 6.59 -8.84 5.94
N PHE A 324 6.67 -9.90 5.15
CA PHE A 324 6.12 -9.95 3.80
C PHE A 324 4.60 -9.76 3.76
N PHE A 325 3.86 -10.49 4.60
CA PHE A 325 2.40 -10.35 4.66
C PHE A 325 1.96 -8.97 5.12
N VAL A 326 2.66 -8.41 6.10
CA VAL A 326 2.38 -7.07 6.59
C VAL A 326 2.67 -6.03 5.50
N LEU A 327 3.81 -6.11 4.83
CA LEU A 327 4.13 -5.18 3.74
C LEU A 327 3.16 -5.31 2.56
N TYR A 328 2.75 -6.54 2.23
CA TYR A 328 1.71 -6.77 1.23
C TYR A 328 0.43 -6.02 1.60
N ALA A 329 -0.05 -6.16 2.84
CA ALA A 329 -1.22 -5.45 3.31
C ALA A 329 -1.04 -3.92 3.29
N VAL A 330 0.15 -3.41 3.63
CA VAL A 330 0.46 -1.97 3.60
C VAL A 330 0.46 -1.44 2.16
N ILE A 331 1.05 -2.15 1.20
CA ILE A 331 1.03 -1.75 -0.22
C ILE A 331 -0.40 -1.72 -0.75
N ARG A 332 -1.22 -2.69 -0.35
CA ARG A 332 -2.63 -2.78 -0.75
C ARG A 332 -3.47 -1.66 -0.12
N TYR A 333 -3.12 -1.23 1.08
CA TYR A 333 -3.74 -0.07 1.72
C TYR A 333 -3.54 1.22 0.90
N PHE A 334 -2.37 1.40 0.29
CA PHE A 334 -2.05 2.57 -0.53
C PHE A 334 -2.38 2.42 -2.02
N GLY A 335 -3.15 1.39 -2.41
CA GLY A 335 -3.41 1.07 -3.83
C GLY A 335 -3.89 2.27 -4.66
N GLU A 336 -4.74 3.10 -4.07
CA GLU A 336 -5.27 4.33 -4.66
C GLU A 336 -4.17 5.36 -4.86
N MET A 337 -3.40 5.66 -3.80
CA MET A 337 -2.29 6.61 -3.88
C MET A 337 -1.24 6.20 -4.91
N PHE A 338 -1.02 4.89 -5.13
CA PHE A 338 -0.14 4.42 -6.19
C PHE A 338 -0.63 4.80 -7.59
N ALA A 339 -1.94 4.89 -7.82
CA ALA A 339 -2.52 5.28 -9.10
C ALA A 339 -2.32 6.77 -9.45
N TYR A 340 -2.06 7.60 -8.43
CA TYR A 340 -1.75 9.04 -8.56
C TYR A 340 -0.26 9.35 -8.41
N SER A 341 0.53 8.40 -7.87
CA SER A 341 1.97 8.58 -7.70
C SER A 341 2.69 8.62 -9.05
N PRO A 342 3.78 9.41 -9.17
CA PRO A 342 4.61 9.39 -10.37
C PRO A 342 5.20 8.00 -10.61
N LYS A 343 5.46 7.71 -11.89
CA LYS A 343 6.10 6.47 -12.34
C LYS A 343 7.45 6.28 -11.64
N PHE A 344 7.76 5.05 -11.25
CA PHE A 344 9.02 4.70 -10.61
C PHE A 344 9.81 3.73 -11.50
N LEU A 345 10.92 4.19 -12.05
CA LEU A 345 11.76 3.43 -12.98
C LEU A 345 10.93 2.85 -14.14
N ILE A 346 10.77 1.53 -14.18
CA ILE A 346 10.01 0.80 -15.20
C ILE A 346 8.53 0.61 -14.85
N TRP A 347 8.12 0.93 -13.62
CA TRP A 347 6.76 0.75 -13.14
C TRP A 347 5.96 2.04 -13.27
N SER A 348 4.82 1.94 -13.97
CA SER A 348 3.80 2.98 -13.94
C SER A 348 3.00 2.99 -12.64
N ASP A 349 2.76 1.80 -12.08
CA ASP A 349 2.03 1.61 -10.83
C ASP A 349 2.62 0.42 -10.06
N LEU A 350 3.08 0.68 -8.83
CA LEU A 350 3.70 -0.32 -7.96
C LEU A 350 2.68 -1.21 -7.24
N SER A 351 1.40 -0.84 -7.22
CA SER A 351 0.32 -1.68 -6.69
C SER A 351 -0.09 -2.79 -7.67
N THR A 352 0.13 -2.57 -8.97
CA THR A 352 -0.19 -3.54 -10.02
C THR A 352 0.93 -4.58 -10.18
N GLY A 353 0.56 -5.83 -10.46
CA GLY A 353 1.50 -6.89 -10.83
C GLY A 353 1.69 -6.99 -12.35
N GLY A 354 2.79 -7.58 -12.81
CA GLY A 354 3.00 -7.85 -14.23
C GLY A 354 4.33 -8.52 -14.55
N PHE A 355 4.29 -9.67 -15.25
CA PHE A 355 5.50 -10.44 -15.57
C PHE A 355 6.47 -9.67 -16.47
N VAL A 356 5.96 -9.09 -17.55
CA VAL A 356 6.77 -8.43 -18.59
C VAL A 356 7.48 -7.20 -18.03
N ILE A 357 6.76 -6.38 -17.25
CA ILE A 357 7.31 -5.19 -16.62
C ILE A 357 8.36 -5.59 -15.56
N ASN A 358 8.16 -6.68 -14.82
CA ASN A 358 9.08 -7.13 -13.77
C ASN A 358 10.34 -7.84 -14.28
N LEU A 359 10.41 -8.18 -15.57
CA LEU A 359 11.45 -9.05 -16.14
C LEU A 359 12.90 -8.59 -15.85
N PRO A 360 13.27 -7.29 -15.92
CA PRO A 360 14.61 -6.83 -15.55
C PRO A 360 14.96 -7.11 -14.08
N PHE A 361 14.01 -6.90 -13.16
CA PHE A 361 14.21 -7.14 -11.74
C PHE A 361 14.18 -8.63 -11.38
N ILE A 362 13.43 -9.46 -12.14
CA ILE A 362 13.49 -10.92 -12.05
C ILE A 362 14.91 -11.40 -12.36
N ILE A 363 15.51 -10.91 -13.45
CA ILE A 363 16.89 -11.27 -13.81
C ILE A 363 17.86 -10.86 -12.70
N ILE A 364 17.77 -9.63 -12.18
CA ILE A 364 18.61 -9.15 -11.07
C ILE A 364 18.48 -10.06 -9.85
N THR A 365 17.25 -10.43 -9.50
CA THR A 365 16.96 -11.27 -8.34
C THR A 365 17.49 -12.69 -8.51
N ILE A 366 17.33 -13.28 -9.69
CA ILE A 366 17.88 -14.59 -10.03
C ILE A 366 19.41 -14.56 -9.94
N LEU A 367 20.06 -13.54 -10.53
CA LEU A 367 21.50 -13.39 -10.46
C LEU A 367 21.99 -13.22 -9.02
N ALA A 368 21.34 -12.36 -8.24
CA ALA A 368 21.69 -12.16 -6.84
C ALA A 368 21.51 -13.44 -6.02
N GLY A 369 20.41 -14.17 -6.24
CA GLY A 369 20.15 -15.47 -5.62
C GLY A 369 21.13 -16.56 -6.04
N PHE A 370 21.54 -16.57 -7.31
CA PHE A 370 22.56 -17.48 -7.82
C PHE A 370 23.91 -17.24 -7.13
N TYR A 371 24.36 -15.97 -7.07
CA TYR A 371 25.56 -15.61 -6.33
C TYR A 371 25.45 -15.96 -4.85
N MET A 372 24.32 -15.66 -4.21
CA MET A 372 24.07 -16.02 -2.82
C MET A 372 24.26 -17.52 -2.57
N SER A 373 23.71 -18.38 -3.42
CA SER A 373 23.88 -19.85 -3.27
C SER A 373 25.33 -20.31 -3.38
N LEU A 374 26.18 -19.65 -4.19
CA LEU A 374 27.62 -19.91 -4.23
C LEU A 374 28.32 -19.52 -2.92
N PHE A 375 27.84 -18.47 -2.27
CA PHE A 375 28.42 -17.93 -1.04
C PHE A 375 27.86 -18.56 0.23
N THR A 376 26.63 -19.03 0.29
CA THR A 376 26.06 -19.54 1.56
C THR A 376 26.18 -21.04 1.70
N SER A 377 26.18 -21.78 0.60
CA SER A 377 26.10 -23.24 0.63
C SER A 377 27.41 -23.90 1.01
N GLN A 378 27.33 -25.04 1.68
CA GLN A 378 28.49 -25.79 2.20
C GLN A 378 28.76 -27.06 1.38
N ASP A 379 27.69 -27.66 0.84
CA ASP A 379 27.74 -28.82 -0.06
C ASP A 379 27.21 -28.44 -1.46
N PRO A 380 27.75 -29.02 -2.55
CA PRO A 380 27.24 -28.79 -3.91
C PRO A 380 25.76 -29.12 -4.09
N ARG A 381 25.27 -30.15 -3.39
CA ARG A 381 23.85 -30.55 -3.42
C ARG A 381 22.94 -29.47 -2.82
N ALA A 382 23.34 -28.91 -1.67
CA ALA A 382 22.61 -27.83 -1.03
C ALA A 382 22.66 -26.54 -1.87
N ALA A 383 23.79 -26.26 -2.52
CA ALA A 383 23.94 -25.14 -3.45
C ALA A 383 22.99 -25.25 -4.64
N ARG A 384 22.86 -26.44 -5.22
CA ARG A 384 21.93 -26.68 -6.33
C ARG A 384 20.47 -26.51 -5.91
N GLN A 385 20.10 -27.01 -4.73
CA GLN A 385 18.74 -26.82 -4.20
C GLN A 385 18.43 -25.34 -3.93
N GLY A 386 19.39 -24.61 -3.36
CA GLY A 386 19.28 -23.16 -3.16
C GLY A 386 19.16 -22.39 -4.47
N MET A 387 19.89 -22.78 -5.51
CA MET A 387 19.78 -22.17 -6.84
C MET A 387 18.40 -22.38 -7.45
N ILE A 388 17.86 -23.61 -7.39
CA ILE A 388 16.52 -23.91 -7.90
C ILE A 388 15.47 -23.04 -7.19
N PHE A 389 15.54 -22.98 -5.86
CA PHE A 389 14.63 -22.15 -5.08
C PHE A 389 14.72 -20.66 -5.45
N ASN A 390 15.95 -20.13 -5.56
CA ASN A 390 16.19 -18.73 -5.90
C ASN A 390 15.78 -18.38 -7.34
N VAL A 391 15.76 -19.35 -8.26
CA VAL A 391 15.24 -19.16 -9.62
C VAL A 391 13.72 -19.19 -9.63
N MET A 392 13.10 -20.12 -8.90
CA MET A 392 11.64 -20.30 -8.90
C MET A 392 10.91 -19.20 -8.14
N PHE A 393 11.44 -18.73 -7.01
CA PHE A 393 10.75 -17.83 -6.11
C PHE A 393 10.36 -16.47 -6.73
N PRO A 394 11.20 -15.80 -7.55
CA PRO A 394 10.80 -14.59 -8.29
C PRO A 394 9.57 -14.77 -9.19
N PHE A 395 9.32 -15.97 -9.72
CA PHE A 395 8.13 -16.22 -10.55
C PHE A 395 6.83 -16.23 -9.73
N LEU A 396 6.90 -16.52 -8.42
CA LEU A 396 5.73 -16.44 -7.53
C LEU A 396 5.16 -15.01 -7.46
N PHE A 397 6.01 -14.00 -7.66
CA PHE A 397 5.62 -12.59 -7.64
C PHE A 397 4.82 -12.14 -8.87
N TYR A 398 4.57 -13.04 -9.82
CA TYR A 398 3.67 -12.75 -10.94
C TYR A 398 2.30 -12.26 -10.48
N SER A 399 1.73 -12.90 -9.44
CA SER A 399 0.39 -12.58 -8.93
C SER A 399 0.39 -11.49 -7.85
N PHE A 400 1.57 -11.00 -7.44
CA PHE A 400 1.69 -10.03 -6.35
C PHE A 400 1.96 -8.60 -6.89
N PRO A 401 1.66 -7.56 -6.10
CA PRO A 401 2.01 -6.17 -6.41
C PRO A 401 3.50 -6.00 -6.69
N SER A 402 3.83 -5.17 -7.69
CA SER A 402 5.23 -4.91 -8.07
C SER A 402 6.06 -4.25 -6.96
N GLY A 403 5.44 -3.45 -6.09
CA GLY A 403 6.09 -2.86 -4.91
C GLY A 403 6.59 -3.91 -3.92
N LEU A 404 5.86 -5.03 -3.80
CA LEU A 404 6.28 -6.15 -2.95
C LEU A 404 7.46 -6.89 -3.57
N PHE A 405 7.47 -6.99 -4.90
CA PHE A 405 8.60 -7.53 -5.64
C PHE A 405 9.84 -6.63 -5.59
N LEU A 406 9.67 -5.31 -5.63
CA LEU A 406 10.73 -4.32 -5.43
C LEU A 406 11.37 -4.48 -4.04
N TYR A 407 10.56 -4.62 -2.99
CA TYR A 407 11.03 -4.93 -1.64
C TYR A 407 11.86 -6.23 -1.63
N TYR A 408 11.35 -7.31 -2.20
CA TYR A 408 12.05 -8.59 -2.23
C TYR A 408 13.39 -8.52 -2.99
N THR A 409 13.40 -7.85 -4.14
CA THR A 409 14.61 -7.65 -4.95
C THR A 409 15.64 -6.83 -4.17
N THR A 410 15.22 -5.71 -3.59
CA THR A 410 16.07 -4.84 -2.77
C THR A 410 16.67 -5.60 -1.60
N ASN A 411 15.85 -6.37 -0.88
CA ASN A 411 16.31 -7.19 0.24
C ASN A 411 17.32 -8.27 -0.20
N THR A 412 17.09 -8.92 -1.35
CA THR A 412 18.00 -9.93 -1.90
C THR A 412 19.34 -9.31 -2.31
N VAL A 413 19.31 -8.14 -2.95
CA VAL A 413 20.52 -7.41 -3.37
C VAL A 413 21.32 -6.95 -2.15
N ILE A 414 20.68 -6.37 -1.13
CA ILE A 414 21.38 -5.97 0.10
C ILE A 414 21.99 -7.20 0.79
N GLN A 415 21.26 -8.32 0.84
CA GLN A 415 21.78 -9.56 1.42
C GLN A 415 23.01 -10.07 0.67
N MET A 416 22.98 -10.02 -0.66
CA MET A 416 24.13 -10.38 -1.48
C MET A 416 25.33 -9.48 -1.18
N LEU A 417 25.13 -8.16 -1.12
CA LEU A 417 26.20 -7.20 -0.84
C LEU A 417 26.84 -7.43 0.54
N ILE A 418 26.03 -7.62 1.58
CA ILE A 418 26.51 -7.93 2.94
C ILE A 418 27.28 -9.24 2.94
N THR A 419 26.75 -10.28 2.28
CA THR A 419 27.41 -11.59 2.20
C THR A 419 28.76 -11.45 1.50
N ILE A 420 28.84 -10.78 0.35
CA ILE A 420 30.11 -10.53 -0.34
C ILE A 420 31.10 -9.78 0.57
N TYR A 421 30.64 -8.78 1.32
CA TYR A 421 31.48 -8.01 2.25
C TYR A 421 32.05 -8.89 3.37
N VAL A 422 31.19 -9.65 4.06
CA VAL A 422 31.58 -10.58 5.15
C VAL A 422 32.60 -11.60 4.62
N TYR A 423 32.35 -12.18 3.46
CA TYR A 423 33.22 -13.19 2.86
C TYR A 423 34.62 -12.67 2.57
N ARG A 424 34.72 -11.44 2.06
CA ARG A 424 36.01 -10.79 1.83
C ARG A 424 36.73 -10.47 3.14
N LYS A 425 36.00 -10.03 4.17
CA LYS A 425 36.58 -9.70 5.48
C LYS A 425 37.16 -10.92 6.19
N PHE A 426 36.49 -12.07 6.09
CA PHE A 426 36.92 -13.31 6.76
C PHE A 426 37.72 -14.27 5.86
N GLY A 427 38.07 -13.88 4.63
CA GLY A 427 38.91 -14.68 3.72
C GLY A 427 38.32 -16.05 3.34
N ILE A 428 36.99 -16.20 3.40
CA ILE A 428 36.33 -17.51 3.23
C ILE A 428 36.33 -17.90 1.75
N LYS A 429 36.83 -19.10 1.42
CA LYS A 429 36.80 -19.65 0.05
C LYS A 429 35.36 -19.86 -0.42
N LYS A 430 35.10 -19.42 -1.66
CA LYS A 430 33.81 -19.59 -2.37
C LYS A 430 33.77 -20.94 -3.11
N LEU A 431 32.56 -21.50 -3.28
CA LEU A 431 32.35 -22.61 -4.21
C LEU A 431 32.51 -22.11 -5.65
N THR A 432 33.11 -22.94 -6.50
CA THR A 432 33.26 -22.65 -7.92
C THR A 432 31.98 -23.03 -8.67
N VAL A 433 31.62 -22.28 -9.72
CA VAL A 433 30.44 -22.56 -10.56
C VAL A 433 30.44 -24.01 -11.08
N ARG A 434 31.63 -24.55 -11.41
CA ARG A 434 31.79 -25.95 -11.84
C ARG A 434 31.41 -26.96 -10.75
N GLU A 435 31.84 -26.73 -9.51
CA GLU A 435 31.56 -27.63 -8.38
C GLU A 435 30.05 -27.71 -8.12
N VAL A 436 29.34 -26.58 -8.21
CA VAL A 436 27.88 -26.56 -7.99
C VAL A 436 27.09 -27.23 -9.12
N LEU A 437 27.55 -27.06 -10.36
CA LEU A 437 26.99 -27.76 -11.53
C LEU A 437 27.38 -29.24 -11.58
N GLY A 438 28.26 -29.72 -10.68
CA GLY A 438 28.74 -31.10 -10.67
C GLY A 438 29.71 -31.41 -11.82
N LEU A 439 30.32 -30.37 -12.41
CA LEU A 439 31.30 -30.48 -13.48
C LEU A 439 32.70 -30.76 -12.90
N PRO A 440 33.56 -31.52 -13.61
CA PRO A 440 34.90 -31.81 -13.15
C PRO A 440 35.75 -30.53 -12.97
N PRO A 441 36.71 -30.54 -12.03
CA PRO A 441 37.58 -29.41 -11.77
C PRO A 441 38.32 -28.98 -13.04
N LYS A 442 38.60 -27.67 -13.16
CA LYS A 442 39.30 -27.15 -14.33
C LYS A 442 40.69 -27.80 -14.40
N PRO A 443 41.08 -28.40 -15.54
CA PRO A 443 42.42 -28.95 -15.66
C PRO A 443 43.41 -27.84 -15.36
N VAL A 444 44.38 -28.15 -14.48
CA VAL A 444 45.48 -27.24 -14.17
C VAL A 444 46.23 -27.03 -15.47
N LYS A 445 46.32 -25.77 -15.92
CA LYS A 445 47.13 -25.41 -17.09
C LYS A 445 48.59 -25.40 -16.72
#